data_AF-A0A953XLX0-F1
#
_entry.id   AF-A0A953XLX0-F1
#
_cell.length_a   1.000
_cell.length_b   1.000
_cell.length_c   1.000
_cell.angle_alpha   90.00
_cell.angle_beta   90.00
_cell.angle_gamma   90.00
#
_symmetry.space_group_name_H-M   'P 1'
#
loop_
_entity.id
_entity.type
_entity.pdbx_description
1 polymer ?
#
loop_
_entity_poly.entity_id
_entity_poly.type
_entity_poly.pdbx_seq_one_letter_code
_entity_poly.pdbx_strand_id
1 'polypeptide(L)'
;MWKWMLILVLLAAPLAAERESNFGRVILDNCDVIMQGVASAKRTRIGATLRVEVTVGTVLYGEEKQTDVSMFYPDPKSIGDGAVRALFALKRLADGGYNLVGKPVLTPEDDPEEADKLRVCRDFVKLEQSEAGDKRTTAFWSMLADHILLGGYPAQNAAVELMFVARDRGSTITEERFDSVVSSRDNALGRLTTDTQDDLKLAFQGLVEARIKNLKFKKVRRGEDKKQKREAARELNTLQETYPRAFTDSDAKLCDALMEASTDPLLDDKLKELARNIRADVQAREREEQRKKDEARKKIEHAGK
;
A
#
# COMPACT_ATOMS: atom_id res chain seq x y z
N MET A 1 -7.31 -31.48 38.14
CA MET A 1 -6.89 -30.06 37.98
C MET A 1 -6.13 -29.77 36.68
N TRP A 2 -6.09 -30.68 35.69
CA TRP A 2 -5.30 -30.49 34.45
C TRP A 2 -6.07 -29.89 33.25
N LYS A 3 -7.41 -29.80 33.31
CA LYS A 3 -8.24 -29.35 32.17
C LYS A 3 -8.30 -27.83 31.97
N TRP A 4 -7.89 -27.03 32.95
CA TRP A 4 -7.89 -25.57 32.86
C TRP A 4 -6.57 -24.99 32.34
N MET A 5 -5.49 -25.78 32.29
CA MET A 5 -4.17 -25.32 31.86
C MET A 5 -4.02 -25.30 30.32
N LEU A 6 -4.83 -26.07 29.59
CA LEU A 6 -4.82 -26.12 28.13
C LEU A 6 -5.61 -24.98 27.47
N ILE A 7 -6.53 -24.33 28.19
CA ILE A 7 -7.32 -23.20 27.66
C ILE A 7 -6.53 -21.88 27.74
N LEU A 8 -5.60 -21.73 28.69
CA LEU A 8 -4.76 -20.53 28.80
C LEU A 8 -3.59 -20.50 27.80
N VAL A 9 -3.09 -21.64 27.33
CA VAL A 9 -1.97 -21.72 26.38
C VAL A 9 -2.43 -21.48 24.93
N LEU A 10 -3.72 -21.69 24.63
CA LEU A 10 -4.31 -21.37 23.32
C LEU A 10 -4.68 -19.88 23.15
N LEU A 11 -4.65 -19.09 24.23
CA LEU A 11 -4.87 -17.63 24.19
C LEU A 11 -3.56 -16.82 24.16
N ALA A 12 -2.42 -17.50 24.22
CA ALA A 12 -1.09 -16.90 24.18
C ALA A 12 -0.26 -17.42 23.00
N ALA A 13 -0.92 -17.83 21.90
CA ALA A 13 -0.26 -17.64 20.61
C ALA A 13 -0.02 -16.14 20.52
N PRO A 14 1.21 -15.64 20.30
CA PRO A 14 1.34 -14.30 19.79
C PRO A 14 0.53 -14.35 18.49
N LEU A 15 -0.65 -13.73 18.48
CA LEU A 15 -1.24 -13.20 17.27
C LEU A 15 -0.06 -12.49 16.65
N ALA A 16 0.59 -13.15 15.69
CA ALA A 16 1.82 -12.65 15.08
C ALA A 16 1.48 -11.21 14.73
N ALA A 17 2.15 -10.26 15.38
CA ALA A 17 1.74 -8.87 15.32
C ALA A 17 1.59 -8.54 13.84
N GLU A 18 0.34 -8.41 13.38
CA GLU A 18 0.05 -8.04 12.01
C GLU A 18 0.74 -6.69 11.86
N ARG A 19 1.83 -6.66 11.09
CA ARG A 19 2.55 -5.41 10.89
C ARG A 19 1.68 -4.57 10.00
N GLU A 20 1.21 -3.46 10.55
CA GLU A 20 0.23 -2.62 9.87
C GLU A 20 0.86 -1.92 8.65
N SER A 21 2.18 -1.72 8.63
CA SER A 21 2.90 -1.01 7.57
C SER A 21 3.94 -1.87 6.83
N ASN A 22 4.08 -1.62 5.53
CA ASN A 22 5.16 -2.13 4.70
C ASN A 22 6.51 -1.53 5.12
N PHE A 23 6.54 -0.24 5.48
CA PHE A 23 7.74 0.40 6.02
C PHE A 23 8.30 -0.34 7.25
N GLY A 24 7.45 -0.65 8.24
CA GLY A 24 7.85 -1.39 9.43
C GLY A 24 8.35 -2.80 9.11
N ARG A 25 7.63 -3.52 8.25
CA ARG A 25 7.94 -4.92 7.91
C ARG A 25 9.16 -5.09 7.00
N VAL A 26 9.35 -4.19 6.03
CA VAL A 26 10.36 -4.36 4.98
C VAL A 26 11.59 -3.52 5.27
N ILE A 27 11.44 -2.32 5.84
CA ILE A 27 12.55 -1.40 6.11
C ILE A 27 13.03 -1.57 7.55
N LEU A 28 12.22 -1.21 8.54
CA LEU A 28 12.69 -1.14 9.94
C LEU A 28 13.14 -2.49 10.50
N ASP A 29 12.50 -3.59 10.11
CA ASP A 29 12.94 -4.92 10.52
C ASP A 29 14.28 -5.37 9.98
N ASN A 30 14.70 -4.76 8.89
CA ASN A 30 15.86 -5.19 8.15
C ASN A 30 17.00 -4.18 8.22
N CYS A 31 16.81 -3.05 8.90
CA CYS A 31 17.82 -2.02 9.08
C CYS A 31 18.12 -1.75 10.56
N ASP A 32 19.36 -1.39 10.86
CA ASP A 32 19.81 -0.95 12.19
C ASP A 32 19.87 0.58 12.29
N VAL A 33 20.00 1.27 11.16
CA VAL A 33 20.06 2.73 11.09
C VAL A 33 19.37 3.24 9.83
N ILE A 34 18.65 4.35 9.94
CA ILE A 34 18.22 5.16 8.80
C ILE A 34 18.87 6.52 8.92
N MET A 35 19.58 6.95 7.88
CA MET A 35 20.24 8.24 7.88
C MET A 35 20.16 8.93 6.52
N GLN A 36 20.11 10.25 6.55
CA GLN A 36 20.42 11.09 5.42
C GLN A 36 21.94 11.24 5.31
N GLY A 37 22.48 11.06 4.11
CA GLY A 37 23.89 11.26 3.85
C GLY A 37 24.19 11.51 2.38
N VAL A 38 25.47 11.63 2.06
CA VAL A 38 25.97 11.76 0.69
C VAL A 38 26.87 10.58 0.37
N ALA A 39 26.38 9.67 -0.49
CA ALA A 39 27.19 8.60 -1.04
C ALA A 39 28.16 9.17 -2.09
N SER A 40 29.45 8.88 -1.95
CA SER A 40 30.47 9.41 -2.85
C SER A 40 30.32 8.88 -4.29
N ALA A 41 30.82 9.64 -5.27
CA ALA A 41 30.90 9.16 -6.66
C ALA A 41 31.92 8.01 -6.84
N LYS A 42 32.85 7.83 -5.88
CA LYS A 42 33.92 6.83 -5.96
C LYS A 42 33.38 5.50 -5.44
N ARG A 43 33.20 4.54 -6.36
CA ARG A 43 32.70 3.20 -6.07
C ARG A 43 33.84 2.19 -6.24
N THR A 44 33.99 1.29 -5.27
CA THR A 44 34.97 0.21 -5.33
C THR A 44 34.23 -1.12 -5.42
N ARG A 45 34.52 -1.92 -6.46
CA ARG A 45 33.95 -3.26 -6.58
C ARG A 45 34.65 -4.22 -5.62
N ILE A 46 33.87 -4.89 -4.79
CA ILE A 46 34.35 -5.90 -3.82
C ILE A 46 33.54 -7.17 -4.05
N GLY A 47 34.11 -8.10 -4.84
CA GLY A 47 33.41 -9.30 -5.29
C GLY A 47 32.15 -8.98 -6.09
N ALA A 48 30.99 -9.38 -5.56
CA ALA A 48 29.68 -9.17 -6.17
C ALA A 48 28.98 -7.87 -5.73
N THR A 49 29.56 -7.11 -4.79
CA THR A 49 28.98 -5.85 -4.30
C THR A 49 29.84 -4.65 -4.69
N LEU A 50 29.23 -3.47 -4.65
CA LEU A 50 29.92 -2.20 -4.68
C LEU A 50 30.01 -1.64 -3.26
N ARG A 51 31.19 -1.13 -2.91
CA ARG A 51 31.42 -0.33 -1.72
C ARG A 51 31.49 1.14 -2.10
N VAL A 52 30.86 1.98 -1.29
CA VAL A 52 30.92 3.44 -1.38
C VAL A 52 31.03 4.02 0.03
N GLU A 53 31.81 5.10 0.19
CA GLU A 53 31.78 5.87 1.43
C GLU A 53 30.58 6.82 1.43
N VAL A 54 29.90 6.90 2.56
CA VAL A 54 28.74 7.77 2.79
C VAL A 54 29.11 8.74 3.91
N THR A 55 29.13 10.03 3.60
CA THR A 55 29.25 11.07 4.62
C THR A 55 27.89 11.25 5.28
N VAL A 56 27.87 11.05 6.60
CA VAL A 56 26.67 11.08 7.44
C VAL A 56 26.24 12.53 7.65
N GLY A 57 24.97 12.82 7.33
CA GLY A 57 24.35 14.11 7.60
C GLY A 57 23.49 14.05 8.87
N THR A 58 22.32 13.44 8.76
CA THR A 58 21.34 13.34 9.85
C THR A 58 20.92 11.89 10.06
N VAL A 59 20.92 11.41 11.30
CA VAL A 59 20.39 10.10 11.67
C VAL A 59 18.92 10.23 12.06
N LEU A 60 18.04 9.44 11.44
CA LEU A 60 16.59 9.44 11.66
C LEU A 60 16.10 8.24 12.48
N TYR A 61 16.84 7.14 12.46
CA TYR A 61 16.57 5.92 13.23
C TYR A 61 17.89 5.23 13.56
N GLY A 62 17.97 4.61 14.75
CA GLY A 62 19.20 3.96 15.22
C GLY A 62 20.25 4.95 15.75
N GLU A 63 21.45 4.44 16.01
CA GLU A 63 22.60 5.23 16.48
C GLU A 63 23.79 5.08 15.52
N GLU A 64 24.27 6.21 14.98
CA GLU A 64 25.55 6.32 14.28
C GLU A 64 26.29 7.56 14.76
N LYS A 65 27.57 7.40 15.08
CA LYS A 65 28.46 8.45 15.63
C LYS A 65 29.62 8.79 14.69
N GLN A 66 29.89 7.95 13.69
CA GLN A 66 30.88 8.18 12.67
C GLN A 66 30.39 9.25 11.69
N THR A 67 31.30 10.09 11.23
CA THR A 67 31.01 11.10 10.19
C THR A 67 30.99 10.49 8.79
N ASP A 68 31.67 9.38 8.60
CA ASP A 68 31.77 8.66 7.34
C ASP A 68 31.66 7.17 7.60
N VAL A 69 30.86 6.49 6.79
CA VAL A 69 30.65 5.04 6.89
C VAL A 69 30.75 4.38 5.52
N SER A 70 31.24 3.15 5.51
CA SER A 70 31.26 2.33 4.30
C SER A 70 29.92 1.64 4.10
N MET A 71 29.26 1.91 2.97
CA MET A 71 28.04 1.25 2.54
C MET A 71 28.32 0.27 1.39
N PHE A 72 27.68 -0.89 1.44
CA PHE A 72 27.76 -1.96 0.47
C PHE A 72 26.39 -2.19 -0.17
N TYR A 73 26.36 -2.34 -1.49
CA TYR A 73 25.12 -2.60 -2.23
C TYR A 73 25.37 -3.47 -3.47
N PRO A 74 24.42 -4.34 -3.85
CA PRO A 74 24.65 -5.33 -4.91
C PRO A 74 24.40 -4.80 -6.33
N ASP A 75 23.49 -3.84 -6.50
CA ASP A 75 23.07 -3.35 -7.82
C ASP A 75 23.59 -1.93 -8.09
N PRO A 76 24.51 -1.74 -9.06
CA PRO A 76 25.01 -0.42 -9.48
C PRO A 76 23.90 0.58 -9.80
N LYS A 77 22.73 0.13 -10.28
CA LYS A 77 21.60 1.03 -10.62
C LYS A 77 20.86 1.57 -9.41
N SER A 78 21.10 1.02 -8.21
CA SER A 78 20.45 1.49 -6.98
C SER A 78 20.93 2.87 -6.55
N ILE A 79 22.13 3.27 -6.96
CA ILE A 79 22.73 4.57 -6.67
C ILE A 79 23.30 5.10 -7.97
N GLY A 80 22.71 6.15 -8.53
CA GLY A 80 23.10 6.74 -9.82
C GLY A 80 24.56 7.17 -9.88
N ASP A 81 25.09 7.45 -11.08
CA ASP A 81 26.52 7.49 -11.35
C ASP A 81 27.34 8.65 -10.71
N GLY A 82 26.71 9.59 -10.02
CA GLY A 82 27.36 10.72 -9.33
C GLY A 82 27.47 10.56 -7.81
N ALA A 83 27.85 11.65 -7.12
CA ALA A 83 27.62 11.74 -5.69
C ALA A 83 26.10 11.85 -5.46
N VAL A 84 25.57 11.07 -4.51
CA VAL A 84 24.13 10.94 -4.31
C VAL A 84 23.76 11.30 -2.88
N ARG A 85 22.99 12.37 -2.73
CA ARG A 85 22.36 12.73 -1.45
C ARG A 85 21.01 12.03 -1.34
N ALA A 86 20.82 11.23 -0.28
CA ALA A 86 19.62 10.43 -0.10
C ALA A 86 19.41 10.01 1.36
N LEU A 87 18.23 9.46 1.63
CA LEU A 87 17.95 8.63 2.80
C LEU A 87 18.33 7.19 2.51
N PHE A 88 19.17 6.64 3.39
CA PHE A 88 19.64 5.26 3.33
C PHE A 88 19.13 4.51 4.55
N ALA A 89 18.40 3.42 4.32
CA ALA A 89 18.15 2.41 5.33
C ALA A 89 19.28 1.37 5.26
N LEU A 90 19.91 1.09 6.40
CA LEU A 90 21.20 0.41 6.45
C LEU A 90 21.22 -0.66 7.53
N LYS A 91 21.77 -1.83 7.19
CA LYS A 91 21.99 -2.95 8.10
C LYS A 91 23.47 -3.09 8.43
N ARG A 92 23.82 -3.08 9.71
CA ARG A 92 25.19 -3.16 10.19
C ARG A 92 25.82 -4.51 9.84
N LEU A 93 27.08 -4.48 9.43
CA LEU A 93 27.89 -5.67 9.20
C LEU A 93 28.74 -5.97 10.44
N ALA A 94 28.95 -7.26 10.72
CA ALA A 94 29.79 -7.69 11.85
C ALA A 94 31.24 -7.19 11.73
N ASP A 95 31.75 -7.11 10.49
CA ASP A 95 33.14 -6.71 10.19
C ASP A 95 33.30 -5.19 9.95
N GLY A 96 32.25 -4.41 10.21
CA GLY A 96 32.22 -2.96 10.01
C GLY A 96 31.56 -2.52 8.69
N GLY A 97 30.97 -1.33 8.71
CA GLY A 97 30.17 -0.79 7.61
C GLY A 97 28.73 -1.33 7.57
N TYR A 98 28.05 -1.08 6.46
CA TYR A 98 26.61 -1.28 6.32
C TYR A 98 26.20 -1.86 4.97
N ASN A 99 25.25 -2.78 4.96
CA ASN A 99 24.52 -3.16 3.75
C ASN A 99 23.33 -2.22 3.52
N LEU A 100 23.12 -1.82 2.27
CA LEU A 100 21.92 -1.09 1.86
C LEU A 100 20.67 -1.98 1.94
N VAL A 101 19.62 -1.45 2.55
CA VAL A 101 18.29 -2.07 2.66
C VAL A 101 17.33 -1.33 1.74
N GLY A 102 16.79 -2.04 0.74
CA GLY A 102 15.88 -1.47 -0.25
C GLY A 102 16.54 -0.45 -1.17
N LYS A 103 15.74 0.45 -1.74
CA LYS A 103 16.21 1.55 -2.59
C LYS A 103 16.33 2.83 -1.77
N PRO A 104 17.39 3.62 -1.96
CA PRO A 104 17.53 4.89 -1.24
C PRO A 104 16.49 5.90 -1.74
N VAL A 105 16.03 6.78 -0.84
CA VAL A 105 15.12 7.87 -1.20
C VAL A 105 15.93 9.11 -1.49
N LEU A 106 15.99 9.51 -2.76
CA LEU A 106 16.80 10.64 -3.20
C LEU A 106 16.33 11.95 -2.57
N THR A 107 17.29 12.72 -2.04
CA THR A 107 17.11 14.06 -1.46
C THR A 107 18.19 15.00 -1.99
N PRO A 108 18.16 15.37 -3.29
CA PRO A 108 19.15 16.30 -3.87
C PRO A 108 19.15 17.67 -3.17
N GLU A 109 20.20 18.47 -3.38
CA GLU A 109 20.46 19.72 -2.63
C GLU A 109 19.37 20.79 -2.76
N ASP A 110 18.58 20.74 -3.84
CA ASP A 110 17.43 21.62 -4.10
C ASP A 110 16.10 20.85 -4.19
N ASP A 111 15.98 19.73 -3.49
CA ASP A 111 14.77 18.91 -3.50
C ASP A 111 13.59 19.64 -2.82
N PRO A 112 12.56 20.07 -3.57
CA PRO A 112 11.41 20.77 -2.98
C PRO A 112 10.63 19.89 -2.00
N GLU A 113 10.81 18.57 -2.06
CA GLU A 113 10.15 17.59 -1.19
C GLU A 113 11.07 17.02 -0.10
N GLU A 114 12.27 17.58 0.13
CA GLU A 114 13.20 17.05 1.14
C GLU A 114 12.55 16.95 2.52
N ALA A 115 11.92 18.04 2.97
CA ALA A 115 11.27 18.10 4.27
C ALA A 115 10.13 17.06 4.39
N ASP A 116 9.43 16.82 3.30
CA ASP A 116 8.31 15.89 3.23
C ASP A 116 8.79 14.43 3.27
N LYS A 117 9.89 14.10 2.58
CA LYS A 117 10.54 12.78 2.65
C LYS A 117 11.05 12.47 4.05
N LEU A 118 11.67 13.46 4.70
CA LEU A 118 12.11 13.34 6.09
C LEU A 118 10.94 13.17 7.05
N ARG A 119 9.84 13.91 6.85
CA ARG A 119 8.62 13.79 7.66
C ARG A 119 8.03 12.39 7.55
N VAL A 120 7.83 11.88 6.34
CA VAL A 120 7.29 10.53 6.12
C VAL A 120 8.12 9.50 6.88
N CYS A 121 9.45 9.52 6.73
CA CYS A 121 10.32 8.60 7.45
C CYS A 121 10.17 8.71 8.98
N ARG A 122 10.11 9.92 9.53
CA ARG A 122 9.96 10.14 10.97
C ARG A 122 8.61 9.67 11.50
N ASP A 123 7.54 9.91 10.74
CA ASP A 123 6.20 9.50 11.13
C ASP A 123 6.10 7.97 11.25
N PHE A 124 6.64 7.22 10.27
CA PHE A 124 6.68 5.76 10.34
C PHE A 124 7.60 5.25 11.45
N VAL A 125 8.78 5.84 11.65
CA VAL A 125 9.67 5.46 12.77
C VAL A 125 8.94 5.63 14.10
N LYS A 126 8.28 6.77 14.29
CA LYS A 126 7.51 7.06 15.51
C LYS A 126 6.33 6.09 15.68
N LEU A 127 5.61 5.79 14.61
CA LEU A 127 4.51 4.83 14.63
C LEU A 127 5.00 3.43 15.04
N GLU A 128 6.09 2.95 14.47
CA GLU A 128 6.60 1.60 14.70
C GLU A 128 7.29 1.43 16.06
N GLN A 129 7.72 2.54 16.68
CA GLN A 129 8.14 2.57 18.09
C GLN A 129 6.98 2.47 19.08
N SER A 130 5.73 2.67 18.62
CA SER A 130 4.55 2.50 19.49
C SER A 130 4.16 1.03 19.63
N GLU A 131 3.57 0.70 20.78
CA GLU A 131 3.10 -0.65 21.09
C GLU A 131 2.05 -1.12 20.08
N ALA A 132 2.19 -2.36 19.62
CA ALA A 132 1.27 -2.96 18.65
C ALA A 132 -0.15 -3.09 19.21
N GLY A 133 -1.15 -2.90 18.32
CA GLY A 133 -2.57 -3.04 18.66
C GLY A 133 -3.43 -1.92 18.09
N ASP A 134 -4.71 -1.92 18.45
CA ASP A 134 -5.73 -1.06 17.84
C ASP A 134 -5.38 0.44 17.85
N LYS A 135 -4.72 0.93 18.90
CA LYS A 135 -4.29 2.33 18.97
C LYS A 135 -3.25 2.67 17.90
N ARG A 136 -2.26 1.80 17.69
CA ARG A 136 -1.25 1.95 16.64
C ARG A 136 -1.89 1.81 15.27
N THR A 137 -2.78 0.82 15.08
CA THR A 137 -3.52 0.68 13.83
C THR A 137 -4.32 1.95 13.51
N THR A 138 -5.02 2.54 14.48
CA THR A 138 -5.74 3.80 14.26
C THR A 138 -4.78 4.95 13.93
N ALA A 139 -3.66 5.08 14.64
CA ALA A 139 -2.64 6.09 14.34
C ALA A 139 -2.03 5.91 12.94
N PHE A 140 -1.84 4.67 12.48
CA PHE A 140 -1.40 4.36 11.13
C PHE A 140 -2.39 4.89 10.09
N TRP A 141 -3.68 4.56 10.21
CA TRP A 141 -4.69 5.05 9.27
C TRP A 141 -4.84 6.58 9.29
N SER A 142 -4.77 7.20 10.46
CA SER A 142 -4.76 8.67 10.58
C SER A 142 -3.55 9.29 9.88
N MET A 143 -2.37 8.73 10.08
CA MET A 143 -1.14 9.17 9.41
C MET A 143 -1.25 9.03 7.88
N LEU A 144 -1.79 7.93 7.36
CA LEU A 144 -2.02 7.78 5.91
C LEU A 144 -3.01 8.82 5.38
N ALA A 145 -4.09 9.09 6.11
CA ALA A 145 -5.07 10.12 5.76
C ALA A 145 -4.42 11.52 5.72
N ASP A 146 -3.55 11.84 6.68
CA ASP A 146 -2.80 13.09 6.71
C ASP A 146 -1.79 13.18 5.55
N HIS A 147 -1.07 12.10 5.26
CA HIS A 147 -0.13 12.03 4.14
C HIS A 147 -0.82 12.24 2.79
N ILE A 148 -2.03 11.70 2.60
CA ILE A 148 -2.83 11.95 1.40
C ILE A 148 -3.21 13.43 1.28
N LEU A 149 -3.62 14.08 2.38
CA LEU A 149 -4.01 15.51 2.39
C LEU A 149 -2.85 16.44 2.03
N LEU A 150 -1.63 16.06 2.40
CA LEU A 150 -0.41 16.82 2.13
C LEU A 150 -0.05 16.80 0.63
N GLY A 151 -0.33 15.70 -0.07
CA GLY A 151 0.02 15.53 -1.47
C GLY A 151 1.48 15.11 -1.67
N GLY A 152 2.01 15.33 -2.88
CA GLY A 152 3.41 15.05 -3.22
C GLY A 152 3.90 13.64 -2.86
N TYR A 153 5.15 13.55 -2.42
CA TYR A 153 5.80 12.33 -1.94
C TYR A 153 5.04 11.64 -0.77
N PRO A 154 4.52 12.34 0.26
CA PRO A 154 3.69 11.73 1.30
C PRO A 154 2.49 10.95 0.75
N ALA A 155 1.72 11.54 -0.17
CA ALA A 155 0.55 10.88 -0.74
C ALA A 155 0.94 9.67 -1.61
N GLN A 156 2.07 9.73 -2.34
CA GLN A 156 2.59 8.57 -3.06
C GLN A 156 2.98 7.44 -2.11
N ASN A 157 3.66 7.77 -1.00
CA ASN A 157 4.00 6.79 0.02
C ASN A 157 2.75 6.16 0.64
N ALA A 158 1.74 6.97 0.97
CA ALA A 158 0.47 6.47 1.48
C ALA A 158 -0.22 5.51 0.49
N ALA A 159 -0.18 5.79 -0.82
CA ALA A 159 -0.70 4.87 -1.84
C ALA A 159 0.00 3.51 -1.81
N VAL A 160 1.34 3.49 -1.68
CA VAL A 160 2.13 2.26 -1.57
C VAL A 160 1.74 1.44 -0.34
N GLU A 161 1.60 2.11 0.81
CA GLU A 161 1.20 1.46 2.06
C GLU A 161 -0.22 0.91 1.99
N LEU A 162 -1.17 1.65 1.42
CA LEU A 162 -2.53 1.18 1.21
C LEU A 162 -2.60 -0.02 0.24
N MET A 163 -1.74 -0.07 -0.79
CA MET A 163 -1.63 -1.24 -1.65
C MET A 163 -1.09 -2.46 -0.89
N PHE A 164 -0.16 -2.27 0.04
CA PHE A 164 0.31 -3.34 0.91
C PHE A 164 -0.82 -3.86 1.81
N VAL A 165 -1.54 -2.95 2.48
CA VAL A 165 -2.71 -3.28 3.32
C VAL A 165 -3.78 -4.04 2.55
N ALA A 166 -4.05 -3.66 1.29
CA ALA A 166 -5.00 -4.38 0.44
C ALA A 166 -4.58 -5.83 0.15
N ARG A 167 -3.27 -6.11 0.09
CA ARG A 167 -2.72 -7.45 -0.21
C ARG A 167 -2.60 -8.33 1.04
N ASP A 168 -2.30 -7.74 2.18
CA ASP A 168 -2.20 -8.44 3.46
C ASP A 168 -3.64 -8.68 4.01
N ARG A 169 -4.23 -9.81 3.62
CA ARG A 169 -5.67 -10.16 3.73
C ARG A 169 -6.32 -9.64 5.04
N GLY A 170 -7.14 -8.58 4.90
CA GLY A 170 -7.37 -7.59 5.96
C GLY A 170 -8.36 -7.91 7.10
N SER A 171 -7.82 -7.96 8.32
CA SER A 171 -8.55 -7.73 9.57
C SER A 171 -8.76 -6.22 9.84
N THR A 172 -7.81 -5.38 9.43
CA THR A 172 -7.73 -3.95 9.81
C THR A 172 -8.52 -3.00 8.91
N ILE A 173 -8.96 -3.44 7.72
CA ILE A 173 -9.73 -2.60 6.79
C ILE A 173 -11.20 -2.52 7.27
N THR A 174 -11.63 -1.32 7.66
CA THR A 174 -13.02 -1.01 8.03
C THR A 174 -13.61 0.03 7.07
N GLU A 175 -14.94 0.16 7.05
CA GLU A 175 -15.61 1.21 6.26
C GLU A 175 -15.17 2.60 6.73
N GLU A 176 -15.13 2.85 8.04
CA GLU A 176 -14.68 4.13 8.62
C GLU A 176 -13.26 4.51 8.18
N ARG A 177 -12.32 3.56 8.20
CA ARG A 177 -10.93 3.78 7.79
C ARG A 177 -10.82 4.05 6.28
N PHE A 178 -11.59 3.33 5.48
CA PHE A 178 -11.67 3.56 4.04
C PHE A 178 -12.26 4.94 3.72
N ASP A 179 -13.37 5.30 4.35
CA ASP A 179 -14.03 6.59 4.14
C ASP A 179 -13.13 7.76 4.57
N SER A 180 -12.33 7.58 5.64
CA SER A 180 -11.35 8.57 6.08
C SER A 180 -10.30 8.87 5.01
N VAL A 181 -9.66 7.85 4.43
CA VAL A 181 -8.62 8.07 3.40
C VAL A 181 -9.21 8.56 2.07
N VAL A 182 -10.43 8.15 1.73
CA VAL A 182 -11.17 8.68 0.56
C VAL A 182 -11.49 10.16 0.76
N SER A 183 -11.97 10.54 1.95
CA SER A 183 -12.24 11.93 2.29
C SER A 183 -10.97 12.79 2.21
N SER A 184 -9.83 12.26 2.69
CA SER A 184 -8.54 12.93 2.55
C SER A 184 -8.13 13.17 1.10
N ARG A 185 -8.35 12.21 0.19
CA ARG A 185 -8.10 12.40 -1.25
C ARG A 185 -8.94 13.54 -1.79
N ASP A 186 -10.24 13.54 -1.49
CA ASP A 186 -11.17 14.54 -2.01
C ASP A 186 -10.87 15.95 -1.49
N ASN A 187 -10.34 16.03 -0.27
CA ASN A 187 -9.94 17.27 0.40
C ASN A 187 -8.50 17.71 0.13
N ALA A 188 -7.76 17.02 -0.74
CA ALA A 188 -6.37 17.38 -1.05
C ALA A 188 -6.26 18.65 -1.96
N LEU A 189 -7.38 19.23 -2.43
CA LEU A 189 -7.48 20.54 -3.09
C LEU A 189 -6.43 20.82 -4.19
N GLY A 190 -6.16 19.85 -5.05
CA GLY A 190 -5.21 19.99 -6.16
C GLY A 190 -3.74 19.76 -5.81
N ARG A 191 -3.42 19.33 -4.57
CA ARG A 191 -2.05 18.94 -4.16
C ARG A 191 -1.60 17.59 -4.70
N LEU A 192 -2.52 16.80 -5.27
CA LEU A 192 -2.23 15.50 -5.85
C LEU A 192 -1.88 15.66 -7.33
N THR A 193 -0.68 15.23 -7.71
CA THR A 193 -0.30 15.09 -9.12
C THR A 193 -1.11 13.99 -9.79
N THR A 194 -1.15 13.97 -11.12
CA THR A 194 -1.86 12.93 -11.88
C THR A 194 -1.40 11.52 -11.50
N ASP A 195 -0.08 11.31 -11.44
CA ASP A 195 0.49 10.00 -11.08
C ASP A 195 0.08 9.57 -9.67
N THR A 196 0.12 10.48 -8.70
CA THR A 196 -0.31 10.20 -7.32
C THR A 196 -1.81 9.90 -7.25
N GLN A 197 -2.64 10.58 -8.04
CA GLN A 197 -4.07 10.28 -8.12
C GLN A 197 -4.32 8.88 -8.69
N ASP A 198 -3.56 8.47 -9.70
CA ASP A 198 -3.65 7.14 -10.30
C ASP A 198 -3.18 6.04 -9.33
N ASP A 199 -2.09 6.27 -8.60
CA ASP A 199 -1.60 5.36 -7.56
C ASP A 199 -2.61 5.20 -6.41
N LEU A 200 -3.20 6.31 -5.93
CA LEU A 200 -4.24 6.27 -4.91
C LEU A 200 -5.50 5.56 -5.41
N LYS A 201 -5.90 5.80 -6.66
CA LYS A 201 -7.04 5.10 -7.27
C LYS A 201 -6.81 3.59 -7.31
N LEU A 202 -5.60 3.15 -7.67
CA LEU A 202 -5.22 1.75 -7.66
C LEU A 202 -5.25 1.18 -6.23
N ALA A 203 -4.71 1.91 -5.26
CA ALA A 203 -4.72 1.51 -3.86
C ALA A 203 -6.15 1.34 -3.31
N PHE A 204 -7.01 2.33 -3.52
CA PHE A 204 -8.41 2.28 -3.08
C PHE A 204 -9.21 1.17 -3.76
N GLN A 205 -8.97 0.93 -5.04
CA GLN A 205 -9.55 -0.22 -5.74
C GLN A 205 -9.16 -1.54 -5.06
N GLY A 206 -7.89 -1.68 -4.67
CA GLY A 206 -7.40 -2.84 -3.92
C GLY A 206 -8.12 -3.02 -2.57
N LEU A 207 -8.33 -1.94 -1.81
CA LEU A 207 -9.07 -2.01 -0.54
C LEU A 207 -10.54 -2.42 -0.75
N VAL A 208 -11.16 -1.91 -1.82
CA VAL A 208 -12.54 -2.25 -2.19
C VAL A 208 -12.66 -3.73 -2.52
N GLU A 209 -11.74 -4.24 -3.34
CA GLU A 209 -11.67 -5.64 -3.73
C GLU A 209 -11.42 -6.56 -2.53
N ALA A 210 -10.45 -6.20 -1.68
CA ALA A 210 -10.04 -7.01 -0.54
C ALA A 210 -11.14 -7.10 0.53
N ARG A 211 -11.82 -5.99 0.83
CA ARG A 211 -12.71 -5.92 2.00
C ARG A 211 -14.00 -5.14 1.82
N ILE A 212 -13.97 -3.91 1.31
CA ILE A 212 -15.13 -3.00 1.42
C ILE A 212 -16.35 -3.56 0.67
N LYS A 213 -16.20 -4.04 -0.57
CA LYS A 213 -17.33 -4.62 -1.31
C LYS A 213 -17.96 -5.81 -0.56
N ASN A 214 -17.13 -6.65 0.06
CA ASN A 214 -17.59 -7.82 0.82
C ASN A 214 -18.38 -7.43 2.07
N LEU A 215 -18.00 -6.34 2.75
CA LEU A 215 -18.78 -5.79 3.86
C LEU A 215 -20.16 -5.34 3.39
N LYS A 216 -20.25 -4.66 2.24
CA LYS A 216 -21.54 -4.23 1.68
C LYS A 216 -22.39 -5.41 1.20
N PHE A 217 -21.81 -6.40 0.51
CA PHE A 217 -22.52 -7.64 0.16
C PHE A 217 -23.06 -8.39 1.39
N LYS A 218 -22.26 -8.43 2.48
CA LYS A 218 -22.72 -9.01 3.75
C LYS A 218 -23.91 -8.25 4.33
N LYS A 219 -23.92 -6.91 4.25
CA LYS A 219 -25.07 -6.07 4.65
C LYS A 219 -26.30 -6.30 3.77
N VAL A 220 -26.14 -6.45 2.45
CA VAL A 220 -27.26 -6.82 1.56
C VAL A 220 -27.86 -8.18 1.98
N ARG A 221 -27.01 -9.17 2.24
CA ARG A 221 -27.46 -10.52 2.62
C ARG A 221 -28.11 -10.57 4.01
N ARG A 222 -27.45 -9.97 5.01
CA ARG A 222 -27.76 -10.14 6.44
C ARG A 222 -28.40 -8.92 7.11
N GLY A 223 -28.66 -7.84 6.36
CA GLY A 223 -29.29 -6.65 6.90
C GLY A 223 -30.63 -6.96 7.56
N GLU A 224 -30.91 -6.26 8.64
CA GLU A 224 -32.08 -6.52 9.50
C GLU A 224 -33.38 -6.07 8.84
N ASP A 225 -33.32 -4.98 8.07
CA ASP A 225 -34.47 -4.41 7.39
C ASP A 225 -34.23 -4.17 5.88
N LYS A 226 -35.32 -3.91 5.15
CA LYS A 226 -35.28 -3.66 3.70
C LYS A 226 -34.53 -2.38 3.34
N LYS A 227 -34.59 -1.35 4.18
CA LYS A 227 -33.94 -0.06 3.91
C LYS A 227 -32.43 -0.22 3.92
N GLN A 228 -31.88 -0.88 4.92
CA GLN A 228 -30.45 -1.17 5.06
C GLN A 228 -29.92 -1.99 3.88
N LYS A 229 -30.67 -3.01 3.44
CA LYS A 229 -30.29 -3.81 2.27
C LYS A 229 -30.26 -2.98 0.99
N ARG A 230 -31.26 -2.14 0.76
CA ARG A 230 -31.34 -1.23 -0.39
C ARG A 230 -30.26 -0.15 -0.38
N GLU A 231 -29.86 0.30 0.80
CA GLU A 231 -28.76 1.25 1.00
C GLU A 231 -27.42 0.60 0.67
N ALA A 232 -27.14 -0.58 1.23
CA ALA A 232 -25.92 -1.34 0.91
C ALA A 232 -25.81 -1.69 -0.59
N ALA A 233 -26.93 -2.01 -1.26
CA ALA A 233 -26.95 -2.22 -2.71
C ALA A 233 -26.69 -0.93 -3.51
N ARG A 234 -27.12 0.23 -3.01
CA ARG A 234 -26.80 1.53 -3.61
C ARG A 234 -25.31 1.83 -3.47
N GLU A 235 -24.76 1.63 -2.28
CA GLU A 235 -23.35 1.83 -2.02
C GLU A 235 -22.47 0.90 -2.89
N LEU A 236 -22.89 -0.34 -3.12
CA LEU A 236 -22.22 -1.25 -4.05
C LEU A 236 -22.20 -0.71 -5.49
N ASN A 237 -23.31 -0.12 -5.97
CA ASN A 237 -23.34 0.52 -7.28
C ASN A 237 -22.35 1.70 -7.34
N THR A 238 -22.35 2.58 -6.33
CA THR A 238 -21.39 3.70 -6.27
C THR A 238 -19.93 3.21 -6.25
N LEU A 239 -19.64 2.13 -5.51
CA LEU A 239 -18.31 1.52 -5.52
C LEU A 239 -17.94 0.92 -6.88
N GLN A 240 -18.89 0.30 -7.59
CA GLN A 240 -18.64 -0.25 -8.92
C GLN A 240 -18.43 0.86 -9.96
N GLU A 241 -19.17 1.95 -9.91
CA GLU A 241 -18.95 3.11 -10.78
C GLU A 241 -17.58 3.76 -10.54
N THR A 242 -17.19 3.88 -9.26
CA THR A 242 -15.93 4.56 -8.88
C THR A 242 -14.70 3.66 -9.10
N TYR A 243 -14.83 2.37 -8.76
CA TYR A 243 -13.74 1.38 -8.78
C TYR A 243 -14.15 0.10 -9.54
N PRO A 244 -14.48 0.20 -10.85
CA PRO A 244 -15.07 -0.91 -11.61
C PRO A 244 -14.19 -2.16 -11.68
N ARG A 245 -12.87 -1.98 -11.61
CA ARG A 245 -11.90 -3.07 -11.63
C ARG A 245 -11.78 -3.82 -10.30
N ALA A 246 -12.36 -3.33 -9.21
CA ALA A 246 -12.47 -4.09 -7.96
C ALA A 246 -13.53 -5.21 -8.04
N PHE A 247 -14.39 -5.20 -9.07
CA PHE A 247 -15.48 -6.15 -9.26
C PHE A 247 -15.17 -7.17 -10.35
N THR A 248 -15.59 -8.40 -10.10
CA THR A 248 -15.35 -9.60 -10.92
C THR A 248 -16.68 -10.22 -11.35
N ASP A 249 -16.65 -11.13 -12.32
CA ASP A 249 -17.84 -11.87 -12.75
C ASP A 249 -18.49 -12.67 -11.59
N SER A 250 -17.69 -13.11 -10.60
CA SER A 250 -18.22 -13.77 -9.40
C SER A 250 -19.10 -12.85 -8.56
N ASP A 251 -18.80 -11.55 -8.54
CA ASP A 251 -19.62 -10.56 -7.85
C ASP A 251 -20.96 -10.34 -8.57
N ALA A 252 -20.99 -10.41 -9.91
CA ALA A 252 -22.24 -10.38 -10.68
C ALA A 252 -23.12 -11.61 -10.41
N LYS A 253 -22.53 -12.81 -10.36
CA LYS A 253 -23.23 -14.05 -9.99
C LYS A 253 -23.78 -14.00 -8.55
N LEU A 254 -23.03 -13.37 -7.64
CA LEU A 254 -23.52 -13.15 -6.28
C LEU A 254 -24.74 -12.22 -6.25
N CYS A 255 -24.76 -11.18 -7.10
CA CYS A 255 -25.94 -10.34 -7.25
C CYS A 255 -27.16 -11.15 -7.74
N ASP A 256 -26.99 -12.04 -8.72
CA ASP A 256 -28.08 -12.91 -9.19
C ASP A 256 -28.64 -13.78 -8.07
N ALA A 257 -27.77 -14.45 -7.32
CA ALA A 257 -28.18 -15.30 -6.19
C ALA A 257 -28.89 -14.50 -5.08
N LEU A 258 -28.48 -13.25 -4.85
CA LEU A 258 -29.14 -12.37 -3.89
C LEU A 258 -30.51 -11.88 -4.37
N MET A 259 -30.69 -11.66 -5.67
CA MET A 259 -32.00 -11.35 -6.27
C MET A 259 -32.96 -12.53 -6.14
N GLU A 260 -32.52 -13.74 -6.49
CA GLU A 260 -33.36 -14.94 -6.39
C GLU A 260 -33.85 -15.21 -4.95
N ALA A 261 -33.04 -14.83 -3.96
CA ALA A 261 -33.37 -14.97 -2.54
C ALA A 261 -34.18 -13.78 -1.97
N SER A 262 -34.39 -12.72 -2.74
CA SER A 262 -35.06 -11.49 -2.31
C SER A 262 -36.54 -11.51 -2.69
N THR A 263 -37.36 -10.83 -1.88
CA THR A 263 -38.78 -10.58 -2.18
C THR A 263 -39.05 -9.07 -2.30
N ASP A 264 -38.01 -8.28 -2.53
CA ASP A 264 -38.06 -6.82 -2.54
C ASP A 264 -37.72 -6.28 -3.94
N PRO A 265 -38.72 -5.88 -4.74
CA PRO A 265 -38.51 -5.46 -6.13
C PRO A 265 -37.50 -4.31 -6.28
N LEU A 266 -37.47 -3.38 -5.33
CA LEU A 266 -36.53 -2.25 -5.38
C LEU A 266 -35.10 -2.65 -5.04
N LEU A 267 -34.90 -3.73 -4.29
CA LEU A 267 -33.59 -4.31 -4.08
C LEU A 267 -33.15 -5.08 -5.33
N ASP A 268 -34.08 -5.83 -5.93
CA ASP A 268 -33.83 -6.63 -7.11
C ASP A 268 -33.39 -5.77 -8.29
N ASP A 269 -34.08 -4.64 -8.54
CA ASP A 269 -33.70 -3.69 -9.60
C ASP A 269 -32.26 -3.18 -9.43
N LYS A 270 -31.85 -2.83 -8.20
CA LYS A 270 -30.50 -2.34 -7.91
C LYS A 270 -29.42 -3.42 -8.07
N LEU A 271 -29.72 -4.65 -7.67
CA LEU A 271 -28.80 -5.79 -7.83
C LEU A 271 -28.69 -6.21 -9.31
N LYS A 272 -29.78 -6.11 -10.06
CA LYS A 272 -29.81 -6.36 -11.50
C LYS A 272 -28.97 -5.35 -12.27
N GLU A 273 -29.12 -4.07 -11.92
CA GLU A 273 -28.31 -2.99 -12.46
C GLU A 273 -26.81 -3.22 -12.18
N LEU A 274 -26.46 -3.51 -10.91
CA LEU A 274 -25.09 -3.80 -10.51
C LEU A 274 -24.51 -4.99 -11.29
N ALA A 275 -25.24 -6.12 -11.36
CA ALA A 275 -24.80 -7.31 -12.09
C ALA A 275 -24.56 -7.02 -13.58
N ARG A 276 -25.44 -6.23 -14.21
CA ARG A 276 -25.30 -5.82 -15.60
C ARG A 276 -24.05 -4.97 -15.80
N ASN A 277 -23.82 -3.97 -14.94
CA ASN A 277 -22.69 -3.05 -15.05
C ASN A 277 -21.36 -3.79 -14.85
N ILE A 278 -21.28 -4.68 -13.85
CA ILE A 278 -20.09 -5.53 -13.62
C ILE A 278 -19.78 -6.38 -14.87
N ARG A 279 -20.78 -7.04 -15.46
CA ARG A 279 -20.57 -7.86 -16.67
C ARG A 279 -20.12 -7.03 -17.86
N ALA A 280 -20.70 -5.85 -18.05
CA ALA A 280 -20.31 -4.93 -19.13
C ALA A 280 -18.83 -4.53 -18.99
N ASP A 281 -18.39 -4.19 -17.77
CA ASP A 281 -17.00 -3.83 -17.50
C ASP A 281 -16.04 -5.01 -17.68
N VAL A 282 -16.41 -6.20 -17.18
CA VAL A 282 -15.60 -7.42 -17.37
C VAL A 282 -15.40 -7.69 -18.86
N GLN A 283 -16.46 -7.68 -19.66
CA GLN A 283 -16.39 -7.90 -21.10
C GLN A 283 -15.57 -6.82 -21.81
N ALA A 284 -15.70 -5.55 -21.40
CA ALA A 284 -14.90 -4.46 -21.96
C ALA A 284 -13.40 -4.68 -21.72
N ARG A 285 -13.02 -5.12 -20.51
CA ARG A 285 -11.63 -5.43 -20.16
C ARG A 285 -11.08 -6.63 -20.91
N GLU A 286 -11.85 -7.72 -21.02
CA GLU A 286 -11.45 -8.91 -21.78
C GLU A 286 -11.18 -8.58 -23.26
N ARG A 287 -12.02 -7.72 -23.87
CA ARG A 287 -11.79 -7.23 -25.24
C ARG A 287 -10.52 -6.39 -25.36
N GLU A 288 -10.24 -5.52 -24.38
CA GLU A 288 -9.03 -4.70 -24.36
C GLU A 288 -7.77 -5.57 -24.24
N GLU A 289 -7.78 -6.56 -23.35
CA GLU A 289 -6.66 -7.49 -23.16
C GLU A 289 -6.41 -8.34 -24.41
N GLN A 290 -7.47 -8.82 -25.06
CA GLN A 290 -7.36 -9.58 -26.30
C GLN A 290 -6.77 -8.73 -27.42
N ARG A 291 -7.21 -7.47 -27.57
CA ARG A 291 -6.63 -6.52 -28.53
C ARG A 291 -5.13 -6.31 -28.29
N LYS A 292 -4.71 -6.10 -27.03
CA LYS A 292 -3.28 -5.93 -26.67
C LYS A 292 -2.46 -7.18 -27.00
N LYS A 293 -3.00 -8.38 -26.78
CA LYS A 293 -2.35 -9.65 -27.15
C LYS A 293 -2.18 -9.78 -28.66
N ASP A 294 -3.21 -9.42 -29.43
CA ASP A 294 -3.17 -9.49 -30.89
C ASP A 294 -2.20 -8.47 -31.49
N GLU A 295 -2.13 -7.26 -30.94
CA GLU A 295 -1.13 -6.25 -31.31
C GLU A 295 0.31 -6.70 -30.98
N ALA A 296 0.53 -7.30 -29.81
CA ALA A 296 1.83 -7.84 -29.43
C ALA A 296 2.28 -8.97 -30.36
N ARG A 297 1.36 -9.88 -30.74
CA ARG A 297 1.63 -10.96 -31.70
C ARG A 297 2.03 -10.42 -33.07
N LYS A 298 1.30 -9.43 -33.60
CA LYS A 298 1.64 -8.79 -34.88
C LYS A 298 3.02 -8.11 -34.84
N LYS A 299 3.39 -7.46 -33.73
CA LYS A 299 4.73 -6.87 -33.59
C LYS A 299 5.85 -7.90 -33.62
N ILE A 300 5.64 -9.08 -33.03
CA ILE A 300 6.60 -10.18 -33.06
C ILE A 300 6.73 -10.77 -34.48
N GLU A 301 5.61 -10.96 -35.18
CA GLU A 301 5.62 -11.46 -36.58
C GLU A 301 6.30 -10.49 -37.55
N HIS A 302 6.22 -9.18 -37.31
CA HIS A 302 6.89 -8.16 -38.11
C HIS A 302 8.37 -7.94 -37.73
N ALA A 303 8.79 -8.27 -36.51
CA ALA A 303 10.19 -8.16 -36.09
C ALA A 303 11.04 -9.41 -36.42
N GLY A 304 10.40 -10.52 -36.78
CA GLY A 304 11.05 -11.77 -37.22
C GLY A 304 11.22 -11.91 -38.74
N LYS A 305 10.95 -10.85 -39.52
CA LYS A 305 11.23 -10.73 -40.96
C LYS A 305 12.32 -9.70 -41.19
#